data_AF-A0A483TUI2-F1
#
_entry.id   AF-A0A483TUI2-F1
#
_cell.length_a   1.000
_cell.length_b   1.000
_cell.length_c   1.000
_cell.angle_alpha   90.00
_cell.angle_beta   90.00
_cell.angle_gamma   90.00
#
_symmetry.space_group_name_H-M   'P 1'
#
loop_
_entity.id
_entity.type
_entity.pdbx_description
1 polymer ?
#
loop_
_entity_poly.entity_id
_entity_poly.type
_entity_poly.pdbx_seq_one_letter_code
_entity_poly.pdbx_strand_id
1 'polypeptide(L)'
;MQNLINSLAEGNKKNVYIFYFFLIMLTFSPVIFFSYAFSDDWSTFFDAITRNGSSFQWDVQSGRPVYAVFRYYGQMLINDISSFSYLRLFNILSLVVLSGFIYNFIDSRKIFDNPVFKVIFPLLICSLPAFQVYASWATCFPFTISVLLAGISYNKCFPHSKQRSSLPEKLSSIVVLWVAFAIYQPTAITFLFFFMLDSCIKKESSLTVKKVATCFIILVIGVAGSFIMSKVLPVWLYGESLSRAELTADIGGKMKWFINESLINAVNNYNIQPVKIYSWFSSLAILIGLYTIFVGKSGRWKTFIVIAIGIGSYAPNLATKENWAAFRSLVALELIISTLFLIGINSLVSRIFKQAFVCPLIALTIMIIAQYNIINGFIIPQRSEIQALAAEITNKIPKNYTGKLMFDLTDPAYNAFTKTQRYDEFGNISLAAPWALKGMAEEIRIMKGFNFKLSNNVIISEANRCIDDCMVIKTSDAMRRSTINY
;
A
#
# COMPACT_ATOMS: atom_id res chain seq x y z
N MET A 1 26.40 -15.87 3.29
CA MET A 1 25.19 -15.53 2.51
C MET A 1 25.19 -16.20 1.13
N GLN A 2 26.27 -16.14 0.35
CA GLN A 2 26.35 -16.74 -0.99
C GLN A 2 26.17 -18.27 -1.02
N ASN A 3 26.88 -19.03 -0.17
CA ASN A 3 26.69 -20.48 -0.05
C ASN A 3 25.29 -20.86 0.44
N LEU A 4 24.69 -20.01 1.29
CA LEU A 4 23.32 -20.19 1.78
C LEU A 4 22.31 -19.97 0.64
N ILE A 5 22.44 -18.92 -0.16
CA ILE A 5 21.49 -18.62 -1.24
C ILE A 5 21.62 -19.60 -2.40
N ASN A 6 22.85 -20.02 -2.75
CA ASN A 6 23.03 -21.09 -3.73
C ASN A 6 22.46 -22.41 -3.20
N SER A 7 22.72 -22.75 -1.93
CA SER A 7 22.11 -23.91 -1.26
C SER A 7 20.58 -23.80 -1.14
N LEU A 8 20.02 -22.60 -0.99
CA LEU A 8 18.57 -22.35 -1.00
C LEU A 8 17.97 -22.52 -2.39
N ALA A 9 18.67 -22.07 -3.41
CA ALA A 9 18.22 -22.12 -4.79
C ALA A 9 18.37 -23.51 -5.42
N GLU A 10 19.30 -24.32 -4.91
CA GLU A 10 19.46 -25.75 -5.19
C GLU A 10 18.70 -26.65 -4.18
N GLY A 11 18.17 -26.07 -3.10
CA GLY A 11 17.66 -26.79 -1.93
C GLY A 11 16.14 -26.84 -1.76
N ASN A 12 15.72 -27.42 -0.64
CA ASN A 12 14.32 -27.64 -0.27
C ASN A 12 13.53 -26.32 -0.14
N LYS A 13 12.34 -26.23 -0.78
CA LYS A 13 11.41 -25.07 -0.71
C LYS A 13 11.15 -24.58 0.72
N LYS A 14 11.18 -25.48 1.71
CA LYS A 14 11.05 -25.14 3.13
C LYS A 14 12.06 -24.06 3.55
N ASN A 15 13.32 -24.17 3.13
CA ASN A 15 14.37 -23.24 3.53
C ASN A 15 14.16 -21.86 2.89
N VAL A 16 13.61 -21.80 1.67
CA VAL A 16 13.25 -20.54 0.99
C VAL A 16 12.14 -19.80 1.75
N TYR A 17 11.14 -20.52 2.26
CA TYR A 17 10.08 -19.88 3.07
C TYR A 17 10.59 -19.38 4.41
N ILE A 18 11.47 -20.14 5.08
CA ILE A 18 12.13 -19.71 6.31
C ILE A 18 12.95 -18.44 6.04
N PHE A 19 13.67 -18.41 4.93
CA PHE A 19 14.42 -17.23 4.49
C PHE A 19 13.53 -16.01 4.29
N TYR A 20 12.39 -16.14 3.61
CA TYR A 20 11.43 -15.04 3.47
C TYR A 20 10.85 -14.59 4.81
N PHE A 21 10.49 -15.53 5.68
CA PHE A 21 9.99 -15.21 7.01
C PHE A 21 10.97 -14.31 7.76
N PHE A 22 12.23 -14.72 7.89
CA PHE A 22 13.22 -13.95 8.63
C PHE A 22 13.52 -12.58 8.01
N LEU A 23 13.72 -12.50 6.69
CA LEU A 23 14.08 -11.23 6.06
C LEU A 23 12.93 -10.23 6.02
N ILE A 24 11.70 -10.67 5.76
CA ILE A 24 10.53 -9.78 5.78
C ILE A 24 10.26 -9.33 7.23
N MET A 25 10.29 -10.24 8.20
CA MET A 25 10.14 -9.88 9.62
C MET A 25 11.22 -8.88 10.06
N LEU A 26 12.48 -9.08 9.66
CA LEU A 26 13.56 -8.15 9.98
C LEU A 26 13.34 -6.78 9.33
N THR A 27 13.01 -6.75 8.04
CA THR A 27 12.80 -5.51 7.27
C THR A 27 11.69 -4.66 7.86
N PHE A 28 10.57 -5.28 8.24
CA PHE A 28 9.40 -4.57 8.76
C PHE A 28 9.33 -4.55 10.29
N SER A 29 10.30 -5.12 11.00
CA SER A 29 10.31 -5.15 12.47
C SER A 29 10.08 -3.80 13.17
N PRO A 30 10.54 -2.64 12.65
CA PRO A 30 10.26 -1.36 13.31
C PRO A 30 8.75 -1.10 13.48
N VAL A 31 7.91 -1.52 12.53
CA VAL A 31 6.46 -1.32 12.65
C VAL A 31 5.80 -2.25 13.66
N ILE A 32 6.51 -3.19 14.28
CA ILE A 32 5.98 -4.00 15.37
C ILE A 32 6.45 -3.44 16.72
N PHE A 33 7.72 -3.06 16.81
CA PHE A 33 8.33 -2.66 18.08
C PHE A 33 8.03 -1.22 18.50
N PHE A 34 7.66 -0.33 17.57
CA PHE A 34 7.30 1.04 17.90
C PHE A 34 5.77 1.23 17.97
N SER A 35 5.31 1.77 19.10
CA SER A 35 3.93 2.21 19.31
C SER A 35 3.69 3.56 18.65
N TYR A 36 2.78 3.59 17.69
CA TYR A 36 2.31 4.80 17.00
C TYR A 36 0.98 4.49 16.29
N ALA A 37 0.26 5.54 15.91
CA ALA A 37 -0.91 5.49 15.05
C ALA A 37 -0.76 6.57 13.97
N PHE A 38 -1.25 6.30 12.76
CA PHE A 38 -1.17 7.21 11.62
C PHE A 38 -2.54 7.50 11.02
N SER A 39 -2.87 8.78 10.84
CA SER A 39 -4.05 9.25 10.10
C SER A 39 -5.35 8.55 10.57
N ASP A 40 -5.97 7.72 9.71
CA ASP A 40 -7.19 6.96 9.99
C ASP A 40 -7.06 5.98 11.16
N ASP A 41 -5.85 5.62 11.59
CA ASP A 41 -5.65 4.82 12.80
C ASP A 41 -6.20 5.57 14.02
N TRP A 42 -6.11 6.89 14.07
CA TRP A 42 -6.60 7.68 15.20
C TRP A 42 -8.13 7.71 15.30
N SER A 43 -8.84 7.83 14.18
CA SER A 43 -10.29 7.70 14.19
C SER A 43 -10.72 6.27 14.56
N THR A 44 -9.98 5.28 14.06
CA THR A 44 -10.19 3.86 14.42
C THR A 44 -10.01 3.61 15.91
N PHE A 45 -8.98 4.22 16.51
CA PHE A 45 -8.71 4.16 17.94
C PHE A 45 -9.85 4.79 18.73
N PHE A 46 -10.28 5.99 18.36
CA PHE A 46 -11.37 6.68 19.05
C PHE A 46 -12.66 5.84 19.07
N ASP A 47 -13.03 5.27 17.92
CA ASP A 47 -14.23 4.41 17.81
C ASP A 47 -14.09 3.15 18.69
N ALA A 48 -12.91 2.53 18.70
CA ALA A 48 -12.65 1.32 19.48
C ALA A 48 -12.75 1.56 21.00
N ILE A 49 -12.16 2.65 21.49
CA ILE A 49 -12.13 2.97 22.92
C ILE A 49 -13.49 3.46 23.42
N THR A 50 -14.14 4.35 22.67
CA THR A 50 -15.42 4.92 23.10
C THR A 50 -16.61 4.00 22.85
N ARG A 51 -16.43 2.96 22.03
CA ARG A 51 -17.49 2.08 21.52
C ARG A 51 -18.65 2.86 20.88
N ASN A 52 -18.36 4.08 20.42
CA ASN A 52 -19.35 5.04 19.96
C ASN A 52 -19.05 5.41 18.50
N GLY A 53 -19.15 4.41 17.63
CA GLY A 53 -18.86 4.53 16.22
C GLY A 53 -18.62 3.17 15.56
N SER A 54 -18.91 3.08 14.26
CA SER A 54 -18.51 1.96 13.43
C SER A 54 -18.16 2.49 12.04
N SER A 55 -16.90 2.30 11.61
CA SER A 55 -16.49 2.66 10.25
C SER A 55 -17.13 1.77 9.19
N PHE A 56 -17.88 0.74 9.60
CA PHE A 56 -18.42 -0.28 8.71
C PHE A 56 -19.29 0.30 7.60
N GLN A 57 -20.22 1.20 7.94
CA GLN A 57 -21.06 1.85 6.93
C GLN A 57 -20.21 2.63 5.93
N TRP A 58 -19.24 3.42 6.40
CA TRP A 58 -18.34 4.19 5.54
C TRP A 58 -17.53 3.30 4.61
N ASP A 59 -16.97 2.20 5.14
CA ASP A 59 -16.18 1.24 4.37
C ASP A 59 -17.04 0.54 3.30
N VAL A 60 -18.28 0.14 3.63
CA VAL A 60 -19.24 -0.41 2.65
C VAL A 60 -19.62 0.64 1.60
N GLN A 61 -19.94 1.87 2.00
CA GLN A 61 -20.27 2.97 1.08
C GLN A 61 -19.09 3.36 0.18
N SER A 62 -17.85 3.08 0.58
CA SER A 62 -16.64 3.20 -0.24
C SER A 62 -16.43 2.02 -1.21
N GLY A 63 -17.34 1.06 -1.23
CA GLY A 63 -17.27 -0.14 -2.07
C GLY A 63 -16.36 -1.23 -1.53
N ARG A 64 -16.07 -1.22 -0.23
CA ARG A 64 -15.15 -2.16 0.42
C ARG A 64 -15.82 -2.97 1.53
N PRO A 65 -16.88 -3.76 1.23
CA PRO A 65 -17.63 -4.48 2.26
C PRO A 65 -16.81 -5.56 2.97
N VAL A 66 -15.87 -6.21 2.28
CA VAL A 66 -14.99 -7.22 2.92
C VAL A 66 -13.96 -6.52 3.81
N TYR A 67 -13.44 -5.36 3.39
CA TYR A 67 -12.60 -4.53 4.25
C TYR A 67 -13.32 -4.08 5.53
N ALA A 68 -14.60 -3.69 5.42
CA ALA A 68 -15.42 -3.33 6.57
C ALA A 68 -15.46 -4.45 7.62
N VAL A 69 -15.60 -5.71 7.17
CA VAL A 69 -15.55 -6.89 8.04
C VAL A 69 -14.17 -7.05 8.70
N PHE A 70 -13.09 -6.94 7.92
CA PHE A 70 -11.74 -6.97 8.49
C PHE A 70 -11.55 -5.88 9.55
N ARG A 71 -11.94 -4.65 9.25
CA ARG A 71 -11.84 -3.51 10.16
C ARG A 71 -12.66 -3.69 11.42
N TYR A 72 -13.88 -4.22 11.33
CA TYR A 72 -14.72 -4.50 12.48
C TYR A 72 -14.02 -5.45 13.45
N TYR A 73 -13.50 -6.59 12.98
CA TYR A 73 -12.77 -7.51 13.84
C TYR A 73 -11.42 -6.95 14.31
N GLY A 74 -10.73 -6.17 13.48
CA GLY A 74 -9.50 -5.51 13.84
C GLY A 74 -9.69 -4.50 14.98
N GLN A 75 -10.81 -3.77 15.00
CA GLN A 75 -11.17 -2.84 16.08
C GLN A 75 -11.33 -3.54 17.43
N MET A 76 -11.80 -4.79 17.45
CA MET A 76 -11.93 -5.57 18.69
C MET A 76 -10.59 -5.89 19.35
N LEU A 77 -9.48 -5.77 18.62
CA LEU A 77 -8.13 -5.98 19.14
C LEU A 77 -7.48 -4.72 19.69
N ILE A 78 -8.10 -3.54 19.52
CA ILE A 78 -7.52 -2.24 19.86
C ILE A 78 -7.97 -1.82 21.26
N ASN A 79 -7.05 -1.84 22.22
CA ASN A 79 -7.28 -1.32 23.58
C ASN A 79 -6.41 -0.09 23.89
N ASP A 80 -5.33 0.09 23.15
CA ASP A 80 -4.36 1.19 23.27
C ASP A 80 -3.64 1.36 21.92
N ILE A 81 -2.79 2.39 21.80
CA ILE A 81 -2.01 2.62 20.57
C ILE A 81 -1.06 1.46 20.24
N SER A 82 -0.50 0.78 21.24
CA SER A 82 0.43 -0.33 21.00
C SER A 82 -0.26 -1.53 20.34
N SER A 83 -1.58 -1.66 20.54
CA SER A 83 -2.42 -2.71 19.93
C SER A 83 -2.41 -2.67 18.40
N PHE A 84 -2.13 -1.52 17.76
CA PHE A 84 -1.97 -1.44 16.30
C PHE A 84 -0.82 -2.30 15.76
N SER A 85 0.15 -2.67 16.61
CA SER A 85 1.22 -3.61 16.23
C SER A 85 0.68 -4.98 15.81
N TYR A 86 -0.46 -5.44 16.35
CA TYR A 86 -1.08 -6.71 15.96
C TYR A 86 -1.60 -6.69 14.52
N LEU A 87 -2.25 -5.60 14.12
CA LEU A 87 -2.73 -5.42 12.75
C LEU A 87 -1.55 -5.31 11.77
N ARG A 88 -0.51 -4.56 12.14
CA ARG A 88 0.73 -4.46 11.36
C ARG A 88 1.43 -5.81 11.22
N LEU A 89 1.50 -6.61 12.30
CA LEU A 89 2.04 -7.97 12.28
C LEU A 89 1.24 -8.88 11.33
N PHE A 90 -0.09 -8.83 11.36
CA PHE A 90 -0.92 -9.58 10.41
C PHE A 90 -0.54 -9.28 8.96
N ASN A 91 -0.31 -8.00 8.65
CA ASN A 91 0.10 -7.61 7.31
C ASN A 91 1.51 -8.11 6.95
N ILE A 92 2.47 -8.05 7.88
CA ILE A 92 3.82 -8.59 7.66
C ILE A 92 3.78 -10.10 7.41
N LEU A 93 2.97 -10.84 8.17
CA LEU A 93 2.77 -12.27 7.93
C LEU A 93 2.13 -12.51 6.56
N SER A 94 1.18 -11.66 6.15
CA SER A 94 0.60 -11.69 4.81
C SER A 94 1.64 -11.43 3.71
N LEU A 95 2.63 -10.55 3.95
CA LEU A 95 3.77 -10.32 3.04
C LEU A 95 4.71 -11.52 2.95
N VAL A 96 4.93 -12.24 4.05
CA VAL A 96 5.68 -13.51 4.02
C VAL A 96 4.95 -14.53 3.14
N VAL A 97 3.63 -14.67 3.32
CA VAL A 97 2.82 -15.57 2.50
C VAL A 97 2.84 -15.14 1.03
N LEU A 98 2.70 -13.84 0.74
CA LEU A 98 2.77 -13.31 -0.62
C LEU A 98 4.14 -13.57 -1.26
N SER A 99 5.25 -13.39 -0.53
CA SER A 99 6.59 -13.69 -1.03
C SER A 99 6.75 -15.17 -1.39
N GLY A 100 6.28 -16.07 -0.53
CA GLY A 100 6.25 -17.50 -0.80
C GLY A 100 5.34 -17.86 -1.98
N PHE A 101 4.20 -17.19 -2.11
CA PHE A 101 3.28 -17.37 -3.24
C PHE A 101 3.91 -16.94 -4.57
N ILE A 102 4.53 -15.76 -4.63
CA ILE A 102 5.21 -15.24 -5.83
C ILE A 102 6.38 -16.18 -6.20
N TYR A 103 7.16 -16.64 -5.23
CA TYR A 103 8.22 -17.62 -5.48
C TYR A 103 7.67 -18.90 -6.14
N ASN A 104 6.64 -19.50 -5.55
CA ASN A 104 6.02 -20.71 -6.11
C ASN A 104 5.43 -20.48 -7.50
N PHE A 105 4.83 -19.31 -7.71
CA PHE A 105 4.28 -18.92 -8.99
C PHE A 105 5.37 -18.88 -10.07
N ILE A 106 6.49 -18.23 -9.77
CA ILE A 106 7.65 -18.12 -10.68
C ILE A 106 8.31 -19.48 -10.91
N ASP A 107 8.52 -20.24 -9.83
CA ASP A 107 9.21 -21.52 -9.86
C ASP A 107 8.43 -22.57 -10.65
N SER A 108 7.15 -22.78 -10.32
CA SER A 108 6.31 -23.76 -11.01
C SER A 108 6.21 -23.46 -12.52
N ARG A 109 6.11 -22.17 -12.89
CA ARG A 109 5.95 -21.76 -14.28
C ARG A 109 7.26 -21.62 -15.06
N LYS A 110 8.40 -21.77 -14.37
CA LYS A 110 9.75 -21.58 -14.92
C LYS A 110 9.86 -20.21 -15.62
N ILE A 111 9.53 -19.14 -14.88
CA ILE A 111 9.52 -17.77 -15.43
C ILE A 111 10.94 -17.21 -15.53
N PHE A 112 11.78 -17.49 -14.53
CA PHE A 112 13.18 -17.08 -14.49
C PHE A 112 14.12 -18.29 -14.45
N ASP A 113 15.14 -18.26 -15.30
CA ASP A 113 16.16 -19.31 -15.38
C ASP A 113 17.21 -19.17 -14.27
N ASN A 114 17.53 -17.94 -13.88
CA ASN A 114 18.50 -17.68 -12.82
C ASN A 114 17.93 -18.08 -11.44
N PRO A 115 18.52 -19.08 -10.76
CA PRO A 115 18.02 -19.60 -9.50
C PRO A 115 18.14 -18.58 -8.34
N VAL A 116 19.20 -17.76 -8.31
CA VAL A 116 19.38 -16.70 -7.30
C VAL A 116 18.34 -15.58 -7.49
N PHE A 117 18.16 -15.11 -8.72
CA PHE A 117 17.18 -14.06 -9.02
C PHE A 117 15.76 -14.55 -8.73
N LYS A 118 15.44 -15.82 -9.00
CA LYS A 118 14.16 -16.44 -8.66
C LYS A 118 13.83 -16.35 -7.15
N VAL A 119 14.84 -16.55 -6.29
CA VAL A 119 14.67 -16.46 -4.82
C VAL A 119 14.66 -15.00 -4.34
N ILE A 120 15.47 -14.13 -4.91
CA ILE A 120 15.56 -12.73 -4.45
C ILE A 120 14.40 -11.86 -4.95
N PHE A 121 13.89 -12.11 -6.16
CA PHE A 121 12.85 -11.29 -6.79
C PHE A 121 11.60 -11.07 -5.91
N PRO A 122 11.00 -12.10 -5.26
CA PRO A 122 9.86 -11.90 -4.37
C PRO A 122 10.14 -10.94 -3.21
N LEU A 123 11.34 -10.98 -2.62
CA LEU A 123 11.73 -10.06 -1.53
C LEU A 123 11.81 -8.62 -2.02
N LEU A 124 12.42 -8.42 -3.19
CA LEU A 124 12.54 -7.09 -3.79
C LEU A 124 11.17 -6.51 -4.12
N ILE A 125 10.26 -7.33 -4.62
CA ILE A 125 8.88 -6.94 -4.92
C ILE A 125 8.11 -6.59 -3.63
N CYS A 126 8.19 -7.41 -2.60
CA CYS A 126 7.50 -7.17 -1.32
C CYS A 126 8.13 -6.04 -0.49
N SER A 127 9.23 -5.44 -0.95
CA SER A 127 9.89 -4.29 -0.32
C SER A 127 9.59 -2.95 -1.01
N LEU A 128 8.71 -2.93 -2.02
CA LEU A 128 8.30 -1.70 -2.70
C LEU A 128 7.57 -0.72 -1.76
N PRO A 129 7.62 0.59 -2.05
CA PRO A 129 7.00 1.61 -1.20
C PRO A 129 5.52 1.35 -0.87
N ALA A 130 4.70 0.85 -1.82
CA ALA A 130 3.31 0.50 -1.50
C ALA A 130 3.18 -0.51 -0.33
N PHE A 131 4.05 -1.51 -0.27
CA PHE A 131 4.05 -2.48 0.83
C PHE A 131 4.62 -1.91 2.13
N GLN A 132 5.55 -0.94 2.04
CA GLN A 132 6.00 -0.17 3.20
C GLN A 132 4.87 0.64 3.81
N VAL A 133 4.03 1.28 2.98
CA VAL A 133 2.81 1.96 3.45
C VAL A 133 1.86 0.97 4.09
N TYR A 134 1.55 -0.16 3.44
CA TYR A 134 0.63 -1.14 4.01
C TYR A 134 1.11 -1.69 5.35
N ALA A 135 2.42 -1.90 5.51
CA ALA A 135 2.99 -2.40 6.76
C ALA A 135 2.98 -1.34 7.86
N SER A 136 3.14 -0.06 7.51
CA SER A 136 3.25 1.03 8.49
C SER A 136 1.89 1.60 8.90
N TRP A 137 0.91 1.59 8.01
CA TRP A 137 -0.43 2.10 8.28
C TRP A 137 -1.35 0.98 8.72
N ALA A 138 -1.75 0.96 9.99
CA ALA A 138 -2.43 -0.20 10.57
C ALA A 138 -3.80 -0.46 9.92
N THR A 139 -4.56 0.57 9.55
CA THR A 139 -5.82 0.38 8.80
C THR A 139 -5.62 -0.29 7.43
N CYS A 140 -4.42 -0.30 6.85
CA CYS A 140 -4.15 -0.99 5.57
C CYS A 140 -3.89 -2.50 5.72
N PHE A 141 -3.98 -3.07 6.92
CA PHE A 141 -3.55 -4.44 7.19
C PHE A 141 -4.10 -5.56 6.25
N PRO A 142 -5.32 -5.47 5.68
CA PRO A 142 -5.84 -6.51 4.78
C PRO A 142 -5.37 -6.34 3.32
N PHE A 143 -4.70 -5.25 2.97
CA PHE A 143 -4.43 -4.90 1.57
C PHE A 143 -3.49 -5.90 0.88
N THR A 144 -2.52 -6.45 1.60
CA THR A 144 -1.64 -7.51 1.07
C THR A 144 -2.41 -8.81 0.79
N ILE A 145 -3.43 -9.14 1.60
CA ILE A 145 -4.32 -10.27 1.33
C ILE A 145 -5.06 -10.06 0.00
N SER A 146 -5.50 -8.85 -0.30
CA SER A 146 -6.11 -8.55 -1.60
C SER A 146 -5.17 -8.82 -2.78
N VAL A 147 -3.87 -8.47 -2.68
CA VAL A 147 -2.85 -8.80 -3.70
C VAL A 147 -2.70 -10.32 -3.85
N LEU A 148 -2.66 -11.05 -2.73
CA LEU A 148 -2.60 -12.51 -2.74
C LEU A 148 -3.84 -13.12 -3.42
N LEU A 149 -5.04 -12.62 -3.09
CA LEU A 149 -6.29 -13.06 -3.70
C LEU A 149 -6.33 -12.79 -5.21
N ALA A 150 -5.81 -11.63 -5.67
CA ALA A 150 -5.68 -11.35 -7.09
C ALA A 150 -4.77 -12.38 -7.80
N GLY A 151 -3.67 -12.78 -7.17
CA GLY A 151 -2.81 -13.86 -7.65
C GLY A 151 -3.46 -15.24 -7.64
N ILE A 152 -4.21 -15.57 -6.59
CA ILE A 152 -4.98 -16.82 -6.50
C ILE A 152 -6.06 -16.86 -7.59
N SER A 153 -6.76 -15.74 -7.82
CA SER A 153 -7.72 -15.60 -8.91
C SER A 153 -7.06 -15.88 -10.26
N TYR A 154 -5.89 -15.29 -10.51
CA TYR A 154 -5.14 -15.55 -11.74
C TYR A 154 -4.78 -17.03 -11.89
N ASN A 155 -4.27 -17.67 -10.83
CA ASN A 155 -3.95 -19.11 -10.84
C ASN A 155 -5.16 -20.01 -11.09
N LYS A 156 -6.36 -19.63 -10.61
CA LYS A 156 -7.60 -20.35 -10.90
C LYS A 156 -8.03 -20.18 -12.36
N CYS A 157 -7.87 -18.99 -12.92
CA CYS A 157 -8.17 -18.76 -14.34
C CYS A 157 -7.15 -19.44 -15.28
N PHE A 158 -5.89 -19.53 -14.87
CA PHE A 158 -4.79 -20.09 -15.65
C PHE A 158 -3.96 -21.08 -14.80
N PRO A 159 -4.52 -22.27 -14.50
CA PRO A 159 -3.84 -23.26 -13.67
C PRO A 159 -2.55 -23.74 -14.32
N HIS A 160 -1.49 -23.92 -13.53
CA HIS A 160 -0.21 -24.41 -14.05
C HIS A 160 -0.28 -25.91 -14.41
N SER A 161 -0.96 -26.71 -13.59
CA SER A 161 -1.02 -28.17 -13.70
C SER A 161 -1.94 -28.68 -14.82
N LYS A 162 -2.70 -27.80 -15.48
CA LYS A 162 -3.68 -28.17 -16.50
C LYS A 162 -3.47 -27.33 -17.75
N GLN A 163 -3.71 -27.95 -18.90
CA GLN A 163 -3.64 -27.26 -20.20
C GLN A 163 -4.78 -26.23 -20.38
N ARG A 164 -5.91 -26.42 -19.69
CA ARG A 164 -7.06 -25.51 -19.72
C ARG A 164 -7.80 -25.50 -18.38
N SER A 165 -8.26 -24.32 -17.96
CA SER A 165 -9.14 -24.16 -16.81
C SER A 165 -10.57 -24.64 -17.11
N SER A 166 -11.21 -25.33 -16.18
CA SER A 166 -12.63 -25.67 -16.24
C SER A 166 -13.52 -24.44 -16.05
N LEU A 167 -14.81 -24.54 -16.39
CA LEU A 167 -15.77 -23.45 -16.14
C LEU A 167 -15.90 -23.13 -14.63
N PRO A 168 -16.02 -24.11 -13.72
CA PRO A 168 -16.01 -23.83 -12.27
C PRO A 168 -14.76 -23.10 -11.78
N GLU A 169 -13.59 -23.41 -12.34
CA GLU A 169 -12.34 -22.70 -11.97
C GLU A 169 -12.37 -21.23 -12.40
N LYS A 170 -12.92 -20.92 -13.57
CA LYS A 170 -13.11 -19.54 -14.03
C LYS A 170 -14.14 -18.77 -13.19
N LEU A 171 -15.26 -19.41 -12.84
CA LEU A 171 -16.25 -18.81 -11.95
C LEU A 171 -15.64 -18.56 -10.55
N SER A 172 -14.86 -19.51 -10.03
CA SER A 172 -14.13 -19.35 -8.78
C SER A 172 -13.10 -18.21 -8.87
N SER A 173 -12.41 -18.03 -10.00
CA SER A 173 -11.52 -16.89 -10.23
C SER A 173 -12.26 -15.55 -10.14
N ILE A 174 -13.44 -15.43 -10.74
CA ILE A 174 -14.26 -14.21 -10.66
C ILE A 174 -14.63 -13.90 -9.21
N VAL A 175 -15.15 -14.88 -8.47
CA VAL A 175 -15.54 -14.70 -7.06
C VAL A 175 -14.35 -14.27 -6.21
N VAL A 176 -13.20 -14.92 -6.35
CA VAL A 176 -11.98 -14.55 -5.61
C VAL A 176 -11.53 -13.12 -5.97
N LEU A 177 -11.63 -12.74 -7.25
CA LEU A 177 -11.29 -11.39 -7.69
C LEU A 177 -12.25 -10.35 -7.12
N TRP A 178 -13.55 -10.65 -7.04
CA TRP A 178 -14.52 -9.78 -6.37
C TRP A 178 -14.19 -9.59 -4.89
N VAL A 179 -13.82 -10.65 -4.17
CA VAL A 179 -13.37 -10.52 -2.78
C VAL A 179 -12.14 -9.61 -2.66
N ALA A 180 -11.19 -9.71 -3.60
CA ALA A 180 -10.04 -8.80 -3.63
C ALA A 180 -10.48 -7.33 -3.84
N PHE A 181 -11.36 -7.07 -4.81
CA PHE A 181 -11.92 -5.73 -5.05
C PHE A 181 -12.71 -5.20 -3.84
N ALA A 182 -13.42 -6.08 -3.14
CA ALA A 182 -14.20 -5.78 -1.95
C ALA A 182 -13.34 -5.48 -0.70
N ILE A 183 -12.05 -5.85 -0.74
CA ILE A 183 -11.07 -5.37 0.23
C ILE A 183 -10.54 -4.02 -0.23
N TYR A 184 -9.93 -3.99 -1.41
CA TYR A 184 -9.34 -2.76 -1.92
C TYR A 184 -9.11 -2.84 -3.42
N GLN A 185 -9.66 -1.88 -4.15
CA GLN A 185 -9.73 -1.92 -5.60
C GLN A 185 -8.35 -1.83 -6.28
N PRO A 186 -7.43 -0.94 -5.86
CA PRO A 186 -6.09 -0.85 -6.47
C PRO A 186 -5.24 -2.12 -6.34
N THR A 187 -5.36 -2.85 -5.23
CA THR A 187 -4.64 -4.12 -5.04
C THR A 187 -5.24 -5.27 -5.84
N ALA A 188 -6.55 -5.26 -6.12
CA ALA A 188 -7.18 -6.29 -6.96
C ALA A 188 -6.69 -6.24 -8.42
N ILE A 189 -6.35 -5.05 -8.93
CA ILE A 189 -5.79 -4.87 -10.28
C ILE A 189 -4.42 -5.53 -10.45
N THR A 190 -3.73 -5.92 -9.36
CA THR A 190 -2.50 -6.71 -9.42
C THR A 190 -2.69 -8.09 -10.08
N PHE A 191 -3.93 -8.51 -10.36
CA PHE A 191 -4.22 -9.58 -11.30
C PHE A 191 -3.46 -9.43 -12.63
N LEU A 192 -3.32 -8.19 -13.14
CA LEU A 192 -2.55 -7.87 -14.34
C LEU A 192 -1.04 -8.11 -14.17
N PHE A 193 -0.49 -7.91 -12.97
CA PHE A 193 0.90 -8.21 -12.67
C PHE A 193 1.17 -9.72 -12.78
N PHE A 194 0.29 -10.58 -12.24
CA PHE A 194 0.43 -12.03 -12.38
C PHE A 194 0.26 -12.49 -13.83
N PHE A 195 -0.65 -11.86 -14.59
CA PHE A 195 -0.75 -12.06 -16.04
C PHE A 195 0.54 -11.70 -16.77
N MET A 196 1.16 -10.57 -16.44
CA MET A 196 2.44 -10.14 -17.01
C MET A 196 3.54 -11.15 -16.75
N LEU A 197 3.71 -11.57 -15.49
CA LEU A 197 4.72 -12.56 -15.09
C LEU A 197 4.62 -13.84 -15.90
N ASP A 198 3.43 -14.44 -15.94
CA ASP A 198 3.23 -15.75 -16.58
C ASP A 198 3.24 -15.66 -18.13
N SER A 199 2.72 -14.57 -18.69
CA SER A 199 2.42 -14.51 -20.13
C SER A 199 3.37 -13.66 -20.96
N CYS A 200 4.04 -12.68 -20.34
CA CYS A 200 4.88 -11.72 -21.06
C CYS A 200 6.37 -11.90 -20.77
N ILE A 201 6.75 -12.25 -19.54
CA ILE A 201 8.16 -12.29 -19.14
C ILE A 201 8.88 -13.56 -19.62
N LYS A 202 8.18 -14.70 -19.66
CA LYS A 202 8.77 -15.96 -20.12
C LYS A 202 9.16 -15.86 -21.60
N LYS A 203 10.47 -15.98 -21.89
CA LYS A 203 11.02 -15.75 -23.24
C LYS A 203 10.49 -16.72 -24.29
N GLU A 204 10.34 -17.99 -23.94
CA GLU A 204 10.00 -19.08 -24.87
C GLU A 204 8.48 -19.27 -25.08
N SER A 205 7.64 -18.67 -24.23
CA SER A 205 6.19 -18.80 -24.36
C SER A 205 5.67 -17.95 -25.53
N SER A 206 4.64 -18.39 -26.22
CA SER A 206 3.90 -17.51 -27.13
C SER A 206 2.69 -16.92 -26.41
N LEU A 207 2.41 -15.64 -26.66
CA LEU A 207 1.23 -14.98 -26.13
C LEU A 207 0.09 -15.09 -27.14
N THR A 208 -0.96 -15.83 -26.78
CA THR A 208 -2.13 -16.01 -27.65
C THR A 208 -3.20 -14.96 -27.38
N VAL A 209 -3.89 -14.51 -28.43
CA VAL A 209 -5.02 -13.57 -28.33
C VAL A 209 -6.10 -14.11 -27.40
N LYS A 210 -6.38 -15.42 -27.43
CA LYS A 210 -7.35 -16.08 -26.54
C LYS A 210 -7.02 -15.89 -25.07
N LYS A 211 -5.73 -15.95 -24.68
CA LYS A 211 -5.31 -15.74 -23.29
C LYS A 211 -5.50 -14.28 -22.87
N VAL A 212 -5.12 -13.34 -23.74
CA VAL A 212 -5.34 -11.89 -23.55
C VAL A 212 -6.84 -11.60 -23.39
N ALA A 213 -7.67 -12.09 -24.30
CA ALA A 213 -9.13 -11.90 -24.25
C ALA A 213 -9.75 -12.50 -22.99
N THR A 214 -9.33 -13.70 -22.59
CA THR A 214 -9.82 -14.32 -21.34
C THR A 214 -9.43 -13.50 -20.12
N CYS A 215 -8.17 -13.04 -20.05
CA CYS A 215 -7.69 -12.17 -18.99
C CYS A 215 -8.50 -10.88 -18.92
N PHE A 216 -8.74 -10.24 -20.07
CA PHE A 216 -9.54 -9.02 -20.17
C PHE A 216 -10.97 -9.24 -19.70
N ILE A 217 -11.65 -10.30 -20.16
CA ILE A 217 -13.03 -10.62 -19.77
C ILE A 217 -13.14 -10.82 -18.25
N ILE A 218 -12.24 -11.60 -17.64
CA ILE A 218 -12.25 -11.84 -16.19
C ILE A 218 -12.04 -10.55 -15.42
N LEU A 219 -11.11 -9.70 -15.86
CA LEU A 219 -10.88 -8.40 -15.24
C LEU A 219 -12.09 -7.48 -15.36
N VAL A 220 -12.71 -7.39 -16.54
CA VAL A 220 -13.92 -6.57 -16.76
C VAL A 220 -15.07 -7.03 -15.87
N ILE A 221 -15.31 -8.34 -15.76
CA ILE A 221 -16.33 -8.88 -14.84
C ILE A 221 -15.94 -8.57 -13.38
N GLY A 222 -14.65 -8.64 -13.05
CA GLY A 222 -14.12 -8.23 -11.75
C GLY A 222 -14.44 -6.78 -11.38
N VAL A 223 -14.11 -5.86 -12.28
CA VAL A 223 -14.36 -4.42 -12.14
C VAL A 223 -15.86 -4.13 -12.10
N ALA A 224 -16.68 -4.80 -12.91
CA ALA A 224 -18.13 -4.66 -12.86
C ALA A 224 -18.69 -5.05 -11.48
N GLY A 225 -18.20 -6.14 -10.88
CA GLY A 225 -18.56 -6.51 -9.51
C GLY A 225 -18.14 -5.43 -8.49
N SER A 226 -16.95 -4.85 -8.65
CA SER A 226 -16.49 -3.73 -7.82
C SER A 226 -17.39 -2.49 -7.93
N PHE A 227 -17.86 -2.19 -9.14
CA PHE A 227 -18.81 -1.10 -9.37
C PHE A 227 -20.16 -1.35 -8.69
N ILE A 228 -20.68 -2.58 -8.76
CA ILE A 228 -21.89 -2.98 -8.04
C ILE A 228 -21.71 -2.77 -6.53
N MET A 229 -20.58 -3.20 -5.97
CA MET A 229 -20.28 -3.04 -4.54
C MET A 229 -20.13 -1.58 -4.11
N SER A 230 -19.69 -0.67 -4.99
CA SER A 230 -19.48 0.75 -4.65
C SER A 230 -20.68 1.65 -4.93
N LYS A 231 -21.58 1.28 -5.86
CA LYS A 231 -22.71 2.12 -6.26
C LYS A 231 -24.07 1.51 -6.02
N VAL A 232 -24.24 0.20 -6.16
CA VAL A 232 -25.55 -0.46 -6.01
C VAL A 232 -25.75 -0.92 -4.58
N LEU A 233 -24.79 -1.67 -4.03
CA LEU A 233 -24.88 -2.21 -2.67
C LEU A 233 -25.11 -1.12 -1.60
N PRO A 234 -24.40 0.03 -1.61
CA PRO A 234 -24.60 1.05 -0.58
C PRO A 234 -25.95 1.74 -0.68
N VAL A 235 -26.42 2.04 -1.89
CA VAL A 235 -27.75 2.63 -2.10
C VAL A 235 -28.84 1.67 -1.62
N TRP A 236 -28.68 0.37 -1.89
CA TRP A 236 -29.63 -0.64 -1.43
C TRP A 236 -29.65 -0.80 0.10
N LEU A 237 -28.48 -0.72 0.77
CA LEU A 237 -28.37 -0.90 2.22
C LEU A 237 -28.66 0.38 3.04
N TYR A 238 -28.26 1.54 2.52
CA TYR A 238 -28.22 2.81 3.27
C TYR A 238 -28.93 3.98 2.59
N GLY A 239 -29.47 3.78 1.38
CA GLY A 239 -30.16 4.83 0.61
C GLY A 239 -29.24 5.82 -0.13
N GLU A 240 -27.92 5.75 0.08
CA GLU A 240 -26.94 6.67 -0.51
C GLU A 240 -25.61 5.98 -0.82
N SER A 241 -24.80 6.61 -1.68
CA SER A 241 -23.41 6.21 -1.96
C SER A 241 -22.49 7.43 -1.92
N LEU A 242 -21.19 7.21 -1.67
CA LEU A 242 -20.23 8.32 -1.60
C LEU A 242 -20.02 8.98 -2.96
N SER A 243 -19.97 10.31 -2.96
CA SER A 243 -19.67 11.18 -4.11
C SER A 243 -18.22 11.07 -4.59
N ARG A 244 -17.31 10.60 -3.73
CA ARG A 244 -15.86 10.48 -4.01
C ARG A 244 -15.51 9.65 -5.25
N ALA A 245 -16.43 8.80 -5.72
CA ALA A 245 -16.29 8.01 -6.94
C ALA A 245 -16.88 8.70 -8.20
N GLU A 246 -16.86 10.03 -8.26
CA GLU A 246 -17.24 10.77 -9.47
C GLU A 246 -16.25 10.51 -10.61
N LEU A 247 -16.80 10.21 -11.79
CA LEU A 247 -16.03 10.01 -13.00
C LEU A 247 -15.58 11.34 -13.58
N THR A 248 -14.37 11.37 -14.13
CA THR A 248 -13.83 12.54 -14.84
C THR A 248 -14.21 12.52 -16.32
N ALA A 249 -14.48 13.70 -16.88
CA ALA A 249 -14.60 13.89 -18.33
C ALA A 249 -13.27 14.33 -18.98
N ASP A 250 -12.30 14.79 -18.17
CA ASP A 250 -10.99 15.27 -18.65
C ASP A 250 -9.98 14.13 -18.73
N ILE A 251 -10.08 13.34 -19.81
CA ILE A 251 -9.17 12.23 -20.06
C ILE A 251 -7.75 12.73 -20.37
N GLY A 252 -7.63 13.86 -21.09
CA GLY A 252 -6.34 14.42 -21.50
C GLY A 252 -5.52 14.92 -20.31
N GLY A 253 -6.13 15.71 -19.42
CA GLY A 253 -5.51 16.18 -18.18
C GLY A 253 -5.12 15.02 -17.27
N LYS A 254 -5.95 13.96 -17.20
CA LYS A 254 -5.64 12.74 -16.44
C LYS A 254 -4.43 11.99 -16.96
N MET A 255 -4.32 11.82 -18.28
CA MET A 255 -3.15 11.17 -18.87
C MET A 255 -1.87 12.00 -18.64
N LYS A 256 -1.96 13.33 -18.72
CA LYS A 256 -0.84 14.22 -18.40
C LYS A 256 -0.43 14.09 -16.92
N TRP A 257 -1.39 14.08 -16.01
CA TRP A 257 -1.15 13.86 -14.58
C TRP A 257 -0.50 12.50 -14.31
N PHE A 258 -1.02 11.42 -14.92
CA PHE A 258 -0.43 10.08 -14.78
C PHE A 258 1.03 10.03 -15.22
N ILE A 259 1.36 10.62 -16.37
CA ILE A 259 2.74 10.65 -16.87
C ILE A 259 3.65 11.46 -15.95
N ASN A 260 3.17 12.59 -15.44
CA ASN A 260 3.96 13.53 -14.64
C ASN A 260 4.09 13.15 -13.16
N GLU A 261 3.19 12.35 -12.62
CA GLU A 261 3.16 12.01 -11.20
C GLU A 261 3.22 10.49 -10.98
N SER A 262 2.13 9.78 -11.28
CA SER A 262 1.98 8.35 -11.00
C SER A 262 3.07 7.48 -11.64
N LEU A 263 3.36 7.71 -12.92
CA LEU A 263 4.40 6.97 -13.64
C LEU A 263 5.79 7.34 -13.13
N ILE A 264 6.04 8.62 -12.79
CA ILE A 264 7.33 9.03 -12.23
C ILE A 264 7.58 8.31 -10.91
N ASN A 265 6.58 8.21 -10.03
CA ASN A 265 6.73 7.45 -8.78
C ASN A 265 7.08 5.99 -9.05
N ALA A 266 6.35 5.32 -9.94
CA ALA A 266 6.58 3.92 -10.26
C ALA A 266 7.97 3.69 -10.90
N VAL A 267 8.42 4.60 -11.78
CA VAL A 267 9.77 4.58 -12.36
C VAL A 267 10.83 4.78 -11.28
N ASN A 268 10.56 5.49 -10.20
CA ASN A 268 11.51 5.66 -9.11
C ASN A 268 11.54 4.46 -8.12
N ASN A 269 10.74 3.41 -8.34
CA ASN A 269 10.78 2.12 -7.62
C ASN A 269 10.94 2.28 -6.09
N TYR A 270 12.14 2.06 -5.56
CA TYR A 270 12.44 2.08 -4.11
C TYR A 270 12.72 3.48 -3.56
N ASN A 271 12.89 4.47 -4.44
CA ASN A 271 13.20 5.83 -4.07
C ASN A 271 11.91 6.66 -3.96
N ILE A 272 11.45 6.88 -2.72
CA ILE A 272 10.28 7.72 -2.43
C ILE A 272 10.53 9.20 -2.69
N GLN A 273 11.79 9.63 -2.91
CA GLN A 273 12.14 10.99 -3.28
C GLN A 273 12.79 11.01 -4.67
N PRO A 274 12.00 11.10 -5.75
CA PRO A 274 12.53 11.12 -7.11
C PRO A 274 13.69 12.10 -7.28
N VAL A 275 14.87 11.57 -7.60
CA VAL A 275 16.04 12.35 -8.00
C VAL A 275 16.35 12.05 -9.45
N LYS A 276 16.63 13.10 -10.23
CA LYS A 276 16.76 13.00 -11.70
C LYS A 276 17.72 11.87 -12.13
N ILE A 277 18.87 11.75 -11.47
CA ILE A 277 19.88 10.74 -11.84
C ILE A 277 19.38 9.31 -11.63
N TYR A 278 18.66 9.06 -10.53
CA TYR A 278 18.05 7.76 -10.26
C TYR A 278 16.93 7.49 -11.27
N SER A 279 16.09 8.48 -11.57
CA SER A 279 15.00 8.33 -12.53
C SER A 279 15.52 8.01 -13.95
N TRP A 280 16.64 8.62 -14.37
CA TRP A 280 17.31 8.29 -15.64
C TRP A 280 17.85 6.87 -15.64
N PHE A 281 18.60 6.49 -14.60
CA PHE A 281 19.14 5.14 -14.46
C PHE A 281 18.03 4.07 -14.45
N SER A 282 16.97 4.32 -13.67
CA SER A 282 15.83 3.43 -13.57
C SER A 282 15.09 3.30 -14.90
N SER A 283 14.83 4.42 -15.59
CA SER A 283 14.23 4.42 -16.93
C SER A 283 15.05 3.59 -17.91
N LEU A 284 16.38 3.73 -17.91
CA LEU A 284 17.27 2.92 -18.75
C LEU A 284 17.16 1.42 -18.43
N ALA A 285 17.17 1.05 -17.14
CA ALA A 285 16.99 -0.33 -16.72
C ALA A 285 15.61 -0.89 -17.13
N ILE A 286 14.53 -0.10 -17.00
CA ILE A 286 13.19 -0.48 -17.46
C ILE A 286 13.16 -0.72 -18.97
N LEU A 287 13.80 0.15 -19.76
CA LEU A 287 13.91 -0.01 -21.22
C LEU A 287 14.68 -1.28 -21.59
N ILE A 288 15.75 -1.61 -20.86
CA ILE A 288 16.48 -2.88 -21.04
C ILE A 288 15.58 -4.07 -20.68
N GLY A 289 14.81 -3.97 -19.59
CA GLY A 289 13.81 -4.97 -19.22
C GLY A 289 12.78 -5.21 -20.33
N LEU A 290 12.20 -4.15 -20.88
CA LEU A 290 11.29 -4.22 -22.03
C LEU A 290 11.97 -4.82 -23.26
N TYR A 291 13.21 -4.43 -23.55
CA TYR A 291 13.97 -5.00 -24.66
C TYR A 291 14.17 -6.51 -24.50
N THR A 292 14.39 -7.01 -23.28
CA THR A 292 14.52 -8.46 -23.05
C THR A 292 13.24 -9.23 -23.36
N ILE A 293 12.07 -8.61 -23.19
CA ILE A 293 10.77 -9.16 -23.58
C ILE A 293 10.59 -9.08 -25.10
N PHE A 294 10.98 -7.95 -25.70
CA PHE A 294 10.86 -7.68 -27.13
C PHE A 294 11.61 -8.68 -28.01
N VAL A 295 12.80 -9.10 -27.59
CA VAL A 295 13.64 -10.08 -28.34
C VAL A 295 13.12 -11.52 -28.16
N GLY A 296 12.25 -11.77 -27.18
CA GLY A 296 11.66 -13.09 -26.95
C GLY A 296 10.62 -13.51 -28.00
N LYS A 297 10.11 -14.74 -27.87
CA LYS A 297 9.04 -15.27 -28.73
C LYS A 297 7.77 -14.43 -28.57
N SER A 298 7.19 -14.01 -29.69
CA SER A 298 6.07 -13.04 -29.74
C SER A 298 6.37 -11.71 -29.03
N GLY A 299 7.65 -11.33 -28.94
CA GLY A 299 8.11 -10.25 -28.08
C GLY A 299 7.52 -8.88 -28.39
N ARG A 300 7.28 -8.53 -29.67
CA ARG A 300 6.58 -7.29 -30.06
C ARG A 300 5.19 -7.18 -29.43
N TRP A 301 4.40 -8.25 -29.55
CA TRP A 301 3.05 -8.32 -28.99
C TRP A 301 3.07 -8.30 -27.46
N LYS A 302 3.98 -9.06 -26.83
CA LYS A 302 4.16 -9.04 -25.37
C LYS A 302 4.54 -7.65 -24.86
N THR A 303 5.46 -6.97 -25.54
CA THR A 303 5.91 -5.62 -25.16
C THR A 303 4.75 -4.62 -25.24
N PHE A 304 3.97 -4.65 -26.32
CA PHE A 304 2.76 -3.83 -26.45
C PHE A 304 1.78 -4.10 -25.30
N ILE A 305 1.51 -5.38 -25.00
CA ILE A 305 0.61 -5.77 -23.92
C ILE A 305 1.13 -5.31 -22.56
N VAL A 306 2.44 -5.42 -22.28
CA VAL A 306 3.06 -4.93 -21.04
C VAL A 306 2.85 -3.42 -20.87
N ILE A 307 3.03 -2.63 -21.93
CA ILE A 307 2.79 -1.18 -21.90
C ILE A 307 1.31 -0.89 -21.65
N ALA A 308 0.42 -1.58 -22.37
CA ALA A 308 -1.02 -1.41 -22.24
C ALA A 308 -1.52 -1.75 -20.83
N ILE A 309 -1.08 -2.86 -20.24
CA ILE A 309 -1.44 -3.23 -18.86
C ILE A 309 -0.72 -2.35 -17.83
N GLY A 310 0.44 -1.78 -18.14
CA GLY A 310 1.08 -0.76 -17.29
C GLY A 310 0.15 0.42 -17.09
N ILE A 311 -0.36 1.01 -18.17
CA ILE A 311 -1.36 2.10 -18.10
C ILE A 311 -2.67 1.59 -17.48
N GLY A 312 -3.16 0.44 -17.95
CA GLY A 312 -4.42 -0.16 -17.48
C GLY A 312 -4.42 -0.56 -16.01
N SER A 313 -3.24 -0.79 -15.41
CA SER A 313 -3.10 -1.13 -13.99
C SER A 313 -3.50 0.02 -13.06
N TYR A 314 -3.56 1.24 -13.60
CA TYR A 314 -3.97 2.44 -12.88
C TYR A 314 -5.34 2.97 -13.33
N ALA A 315 -6.08 2.19 -14.13
CA ALA A 315 -7.37 2.57 -14.69
C ALA A 315 -8.40 3.10 -13.67
N PRO A 316 -8.56 2.51 -12.46
CA PRO A 316 -9.50 3.05 -11.48
C PRO A 316 -9.21 4.50 -11.09
N ASN A 317 -7.95 4.89 -10.93
CA ASN A 317 -7.55 6.26 -10.57
C ASN A 317 -7.55 7.23 -11.77
N LEU A 318 -7.39 6.69 -12.98
CA LEU A 318 -7.56 7.45 -14.22
C LEU A 318 -9.03 7.78 -14.49
N ALA A 319 -9.96 6.92 -14.03
CA ALA A 319 -11.39 7.09 -14.23
C ALA A 319 -12.05 8.09 -13.26
N THR A 320 -11.51 8.24 -12.04
CA THR A 320 -12.08 9.14 -11.02
C THR A 320 -11.53 10.56 -11.12
N LYS A 321 -12.25 11.57 -10.59
CA LYS A 321 -11.80 12.97 -10.60
C LYS A 321 -10.53 13.24 -9.77
N GLU A 322 -10.25 12.46 -8.73
CA GLU A 322 -9.15 12.73 -7.79
C GLU A 322 -7.77 12.56 -8.43
N ASN A 323 -6.91 13.56 -8.31
CA ASN A 323 -5.52 13.50 -8.77
C ASN A 323 -4.60 13.20 -7.58
N TRP A 324 -4.58 11.95 -7.15
CA TRP A 324 -3.84 11.53 -5.97
C TRP A 324 -2.96 10.30 -6.24
N ALA A 325 -1.64 10.49 -6.31
CA ALA A 325 -0.69 9.46 -6.72
C ALA A 325 -0.06 8.74 -5.51
N ALA A 326 -0.87 8.44 -4.49
CA ALA A 326 -0.42 7.73 -3.29
C ALA A 326 0.10 6.32 -3.61
N PHE A 327 1.16 5.89 -2.93
CA PHE A 327 1.78 4.58 -3.10
C PHE A 327 0.79 3.45 -2.83
N ARG A 328 -0.13 3.61 -1.86
CA ARG A 328 -1.23 2.66 -1.63
C ARG A 328 -2.13 2.47 -2.83
N SER A 329 -2.22 3.42 -3.75
CA SER A 329 -3.02 3.30 -4.98
C SER A 329 -2.20 2.79 -6.18
N LEU A 330 -0.87 2.88 -6.10
CA LEU A 330 0.05 2.61 -7.21
C LEU A 330 0.56 1.17 -7.29
N VAL A 331 0.27 0.34 -6.29
CA VAL A 331 0.84 -1.02 -6.13
C VAL A 331 0.88 -1.85 -7.42
N ALA A 332 -0.20 -1.88 -8.22
CA ALA A 332 -0.23 -2.67 -9.45
C ALA A 332 0.75 -2.14 -10.52
N LEU A 333 0.85 -0.82 -10.65
CA LEU A 333 1.79 -0.15 -11.52
C LEU A 333 3.23 -0.32 -11.02
N GLU A 334 3.48 -0.14 -9.72
CA GLU A 334 4.81 -0.35 -9.11
C GLU A 334 5.29 -1.78 -9.35
N LEU A 335 4.44 -2.78 -9.10
CA LEU A 335 4.78 -4.18 -9.35
C LEU A 335 5.19 -4.42 -10.81
N ILE A 336 4.48 -3.84 -11.77
CA ILE A 336 4.78 -3.99 -13.21
C ILE A 336 6.10 -3.29 -13.56
N ILE A 337 6.23 -2.01 -13.22
CA ILE A 337 7.39 -1.18 -13.59
C ILE A 337 8.66 -1.66 -12.86
N SER A 338 8.58 -1.95 -11.56
CA SER A 338 9.71 -2.46 -10.80
C SER A 338 10.13 -3.85 -11.26
N THR A 339 9.22 -4.68 -11.75
CA THR A 339 9.62 -5.95 -12.37
C THR A 339 10.46 -5.73 -13.63
N LEU A 340 10.07 -4.79 -14.49
CA LEU A 340 10.85 -4.44 -15.69
C LEU A 340 12.22 -3.88 -15.30
N PHE A 341 12.26 -2.98 -14.33
CA PHE A 341 13.50 -2.48 -13.73
C PHE A 341 14.39 -3.63 -13.25
N LEU A 342 13.88 -4.55 -12.44
CA LEU A 342 14.63 -5.67 -11.88
C LEU A 342 15.14 -6.64 -12.96
N ILE A 343 14.34 -6.91 -14.00
CA ILE A 343 14.78 -7.72 -15.14
C ILE A 343 15.92 -7.01 -15.89
N GLY A 344 15.81 -5.70 -16.09
CA GLY A 344 16.86 -4.89 -16.71
C GLY A 344 18.16 -4.91 -15.93
N ILE A 345 18.08 -4.67 -14.61
CA ILE A 345 19.24 -4.76 -13.70
C ILE A 345 19.84 -6.16 -13.73
N ASN A 346 19.03 -7.21 -13.64
CA ASN A 346 19.51 -8.59 -13.70
C ASN A 346 20.22 -8.89 -15.03
N SER A 347 19.71 -8.37 -16.16
CA SER A 347 20.33 -8.52 -17.48
C SER A 347 21.65 -7.74 -17.63
N LEU A 348 21.79 -6.60 -16.94
CA LEU A 348 23.04 -5.84 -16.92
C LEU A 348 24.09 -6.55 -16.05
N VAL A 349 23.69 -6.90 -14.82
CA VAL A 349 24.55 -7.56 -13.83
C VAL A 349 25.05 -8.90 -14.35
N SER A 350 24.20 -9.68 -15.04
CA SER A 350 24.59 -11.01 -15.56
C SER A 350 25.77 -10.99 -16.53
N ARG A 351 26.03 -9.85 -17.18
CA ARG A 351 27.10 -9.69 -18.17
C ARG A 351 28.43 -9.30 -17.54
N ILE A 352 28.39 -8.72 -16.34
CA ILE A 352 29.54 -8.03 -15.74
C ILE A 352 29.97 -8.71 -14.43
N PHE A 353 29.02 -9.18 -13.63
CA PHE A 353 29.28 -9.65 -12.27
C PHE A 353 28.64 -11.02 -11.99
N LYS A 354 29.19 -11.72 -10.99
CA LYS A 354 28.58 -12.94 -10.45
C LYS A 354 27.29 -12.57 -9.71
N GLN A 355 26.13 -12.94 -10.27
CA GLN A 355 24.81 -12.63 -9.73
C GLN A 355 24.59 -13.16 -8.30
N ALA A 356 25.26 -14.26 -7.93
CA ALA A 356 25.23 -14.82 -6.59
C ALA A 356 25.77 -13.87 -5.50
N PHE A 357 26.53 -12.84 -5.88
CA PHE A 357 27.01 -11.79 -4.98
C PHE A 357 26.18 -10.51 -5.05
N VAL A 358 25.83 -10.07 -6.27
CA VAL A 358 25.18 -8.77 -6.48
C VAL A 358 23.71 -8.77 -6.09
N CYS A 359 22.94 -9.82 -6.42
CA CYS A 359 21.50 -9.86 -6.09
C CYS A 359 21.24 -9.80 -4.57
N PRO A 360 21.98 -10.52 -3.70
CA PRO A 360 21.85 -10.38 -2.25
C PRO A 360 22.21 -8.98 -1.73
N LEU A 361 23.23 -8.34 -2.30
CA LEU A 361 23.62 -6.98 -1.91
C LEU A 361 22.54 -5.95 -2.27
N ILE A 362 21.92 -6.09 -3.45
CA ILE A 362 20.77 -5.28 -3.86
C ILE A 362 19.61 -5.48 -2.89
N ALA A 363 19.30 -6.74 -2.53
CA ALA A 363 18.25 -7.04 -1.57
C ALA A 363 18.52 -6.40 -0.21
N LEU A 364 19.73 -6.56 0.32
CA LEU A 364 20.13 -5.93 1.59
C LEU A 364 19.98 -4.41 1.55
N THR A 365 20.44 -3.77 0.46
CA THR A 365 20.33 -2.32 0.28
C THR A 365 18.88 -1.87 0.27
N ILE A 366 18.01 -2.57 -0.46
CA ILE A 366 16.57 -2.25 -0.54
C ILE A 366 15.88 -2.45 0.81
N MET A 367 16.24 -3.48 1.56
CA MET A 367 15.71 -3.70 2.91
C MET A 367 16.10 -2.57 3.87
N ILE A 368 17.35 -2.09 3.80
CA ILE A 368 17.82 -0.93 4.59
C ILE A 368 17.05 0.33 4.20
N ILE A 369 16.85 0.57 2.90
CA ILE A 369 16.06 1.71 2.40
C ILE A 369 14.61 1.61 2.89
N ALA A 370 14.00 0.42 2.84
CA ALA A 370 12.65 0.21 3.34
C ALA A 370 12.53 0.52 4.85
N GLN A 371 13.47 0.02 5.67
CA GLN A 371 13.54 0.36 7.09
C GLN A 371 13.70 1.87 7.31
N TYR A 372 14.60 2.51 6.57
CA TYR A 372 14.82 3.95 6.65
C TYR A 372 13.55 4.74 6.33
N ASN A 373 12.85 4.40 5.25
CA ASN A 373 11.61 5.05 4.83
C ASN A 373 10.50 4.87 5.87
N ILE A 374 10.38 3.68 6.47
CA ILE A 374 9.40 3.41 7.54
C ILE A 374 9.70 4.24 8.79
N ILE A 375 10.96 4.24 9.24
CA ILE A 375 11.35 4.95 10.46
C ILE A 375 11.17 6.46 10.29
N ASN A 376 11.67 7.03 9.20
CA ASN A 376 11.65 8.49 8.97
C ASN A 376 10.33 9.00 8.36
N GLY A 377 9.57 8.12 7.70
CA GLY A 377 8.30 8.47 7.07
C GLY A 377 7.08 8.23 7.97
N PHE A 378 7.12 7.26 8.87
CA PHE A 378 5.98 6.96 9.75
C PHE A 378 6.33 7.08 11.22
N ILE A 379 7.33 6.34 11.69
CA ILE A 379 7.55 6.17 13.14
C ILE A 379 7.95 7.50 13.82
N ILE A 380 8.99 8.16 13.32
CA ILE A 380 9.49 9.41 13.92
C ILE A 380 8.41 10.50 13.86
N PRO A 381 7.81 10.82 12.69
CA PRO A 381 6.76 11.83 12.60
C PRO A 381 5.60 11.57 13.57
N GLN A 382 5.04 10.36 13.57
CA GLN A 382 3.85 10.08 14.37
C GLN A 382 4.11 10.12 15.88
N ARG A 383 5.29 9.68 16.33
CA ARG A 383 5.67 9.77 17.74
C ARG A 383 5.95 11.21 18.16
N SER A 384 6.58 12.00 17.31
CA SER A 384 6.82 13.41 17.58
C SER A 384 5.52 14.22 17.61
N GLU A 385 4.56 13.93 16.73
CA GLU A 385 3.24 14.59 16.71
C GLU A 385 2.47 14.41 18.02
N ILE A 386 2.35 13.16 18.50
CA ILE A 386 1.61 12.90 19.74
C ILE A 386 2.31 13.53 20.96
N GLN A 387 3.65 13.53 20.98
CA GLN A 387 4.43 14.18 22.03
C GLN A 387 4.25 15.71 22.02
N ALA A 388 4.29 16.32 20.84
CA ALA A 388 4.09 17.75 20.66
C ALA A 388 2.69 18.19 21.12
N LEU A 389 1.65 17.45 20.70
CA LEU A 389 0.29 17.71 21.13
C LEU A 389 0.12 17.53 22.64
N ALA A 390 0.68 16.44 23.20
CA ALA A 390 0.61 16.17 24.63
C ALA A 390 1.31 17.24 25.46
N ALA A 391 2.42 17.79 24.98
CA ALA A 391 3.12 18.89 25.64
C ALA A 391 2.27 20.18 25.61
N GLU A 392 1.72 20.54 24.45
CA GLU A 392 0.91 21.76 24.31
C GLU A 392 -0.38 21.69 25.13
N ILE A 393 -1.05 20.53 25.17
CA ILE A 393 -2.22 20.31 26.05
C ILE A 393 -1.81 20.44 27.52
N THR A 394 -0.67 19.86 27.91
CA THR A 394 -0.21 19.94 29.32
C THR A 394 0.11 21.36 29.75
N ASN A 395 0.64 22.16 28.83
CA ASN A 395 1.02 23.55 29.10
C ASN A 395 -0.19 24.49 29.19
N LYS A 396 -1.25 24.24 28.40
CA LYS A 396 -2.40 25.14 28.28
C LYS A 396 -3.65 24.72 29.05
N ILE A 397 -3.84 23.41 29.26
CA ILE A 397 -5.08 22.86 29.82
C ILE A 397 -4.83 22.38 31.25
N PRO A 398 -5.53 22.91 32.26
CA PRO A 398 -5.47 22.36 33.62
C PRO A 398 -6.00 20.93 33.68
N LYS A 399 -5.40 20.05 34.51
CA LYS A 399 -5.84 18.65 34.63
C LYS A 399 -7.32 18.49 35.02
N ASN A 400 -7.79 19.37 35.90
CA ASN A 400 -9.16 19.38 36.42
C ASN A 400 -10.16 20.12 35.51
N TYR A 401 -9.73 20.67 34.37
CA TYR A 401 -10.61 21.34 33.43
C TYR A 401 -11.63 20.36 32.84
N THR A 402 -12.92 20.69 32.91
CA THR A 402 -14.04 19.82 32.50
C THR A 402 -14.80 20.33 31.28
N GLY A 403 -14.40 21.49 30.76
CA GLY A 403 -14.94 22.09 29.55
C GLY A 403 -14.49 21.38 28.27
N LYS A 404 -14.86 21.94 27.11
CA LYS A 404 -14.58 21.35 25.81
C LYS A 404 -13.15 21.67 25.34
N LEU A 405 -12.47 20.69 24.75
CA LEU A 405 -11.22 20.90 24.05
C LEU A 405 -11.47 20.93 22.54
N MET A 406 -11.03 21.98 21.87
CA MET A 406 -11.15 22.17 20.42
C MET A 406 -9.78 22.46 19.78
N PHE A 407 -9.71 22.30 18.47
CA PHE A 407 -8.47 22.41 17.70
C PHE A 407 -8.61 23.38 16.53
N ASP A 408 -7.57 24.17 16.33
CA ASP A 408 -7.42 25.04 15.16
C ASP A 408 -6.42 24.41 14.18
N LEU A 409 -6.90 24.23 12.94
CA LEU A 409 -6.18 23.63 11.80
C LEU A 409 -5.88 24.63 10.66
N THR A 410 -6.12 25.93 10.87
CA THR A 410 -6.04 26.94 9.80
C THR A 410 -4.66 27.08 9.14
N ASP A 411 -3.58 26.71 9.84
CA ASP A 411 -2.20 26.82 9.36
C ASP A 411 -1.38 25.61 9.82
N PRO A 412 -1.52 24.42 9.20
CA PRO A 412 -0.80 23.23 9.65
C PRO A 412 0.71 23.33 9.37
N ALA A 413 1.54 22.95 10.34
CA ALA A 413 3.00 22.97 10.21
C ALA A 413 3.53 21.72 9.47
N TYR A 414 3.18 21.59 8.19
CA TYR A 414 3.72 20.55 7.32
C TYR A 414 5.26 20.56 7.37
N ASN A 415 5.91 19.39 7.37
CA ASN A 415 7.37 19.21 7.53
C ASN A 415 7.98 19.50 8.92
N ALA A 416 7.19 19.66 9.99
CA ALA A 416 7.74 19.91 11.33
C ALA A 416 8.73 18.82 11.80
N PHE A 417 8.43 17.54 11.53
CA PHE A 417 9.20 16.40 12.05
C PHE A 417 10.01 15.64 10.99
N THR A 418 9.79 15.94 9.71
CA THR A 418 10.55 15.35 8.62
C THR A 418 10.52 16.25 7.41
N LYS A 419 11.65 16.29 6.68
CA LYS A 419 11.76 17.00 5.39
C LYS A 419 11.24 16.15 4.24
N THR A 420 10.92 14.89 4.49
CA THR A 420 10.45 13.93 3.49
C THR A 420 8.95 13.78 3.61
N GLN A 421 8.21 14.60 2.87
CA GLN A 421 6.76 14.46 2.71
C GLN A 421 6.40 14.01 1.30
N ARG A 422 5.65 12.91 1.21
CA ARG A 422 5.15 12.36 -0.06
C ARG A 422 3.70 11.93 0.09
N TYR A 423 2.84 12.64 -0.64
CA TYR A 423 1.39 12.43 -0.63
C TYR A 423 0.84 12.49 0.80
N ASP A 424 -0.17 11.68 1.09
CA ASP A 424 -0.82 11.54 2.40
C ASP A 424 -0.19 10.39 3.20
N GLU A 425 1.04 10.00 2.89
CA GLU A 425 1.69 8.79 3.41
C GLU A 425 3.01 9.15 4.10
N PHE A 426 4.15 8.95 3.43
CA PHE A 426 5.46 9.15 4.04
C PHE A 426 5.63 10.60 4.50
N GLY A 427 5.84 10.77 5.80
CA GLY A 427 6.10 12.02 6.49
C GLY A 427 4.90 12.94 6.66
N ASN A 428 3.72 12.50 6.25
CA ASN A 428 2.49 13.25 6.46
C ASN A 428 2.18 13.39 7.97
N ILE A 429 1.42 14.42 8.32
CA ILE A 429 1.07 14.75 9.70
C ILE A 429 -0.41 14.47 9.98
N SER A 430 -0.66 13.62 10.98
CA SER A 430 -2.02 13.33 11.47
C SER A 430 -2.67 14.56 12.11
N LEU A 431 -1.89 15.48 12.69
CA LEU A 431 -2.36 16.73 13.30
C LEU A 431 -2.94 17.74 12.30
N ALA A 432 -2.82 17.49 10.99
CA ALA A 432 -3.50 18.25 9.95
C ALA A 432 -4.84 17.61 9.51
N ALA A 433 -5.14 16.38 9.97
CA ALA A 433 -6.34 15.64 9.59
C ALA A 433 -7.46 15.85 10.63
N PRO A 434 -8.61 16.44 10.24
CA PRO A 434 -9.73 16.68 11.15
C PRO A 434 -10.21 15.45 11.92
N TRP A 435 -10.22 14.29 11.27
CA TRP A 435 -10.72 13.04 11.84
C TRP A 435 -9.75 12.38 12.82
N ALA A 436 -8.45 12.73 12.78
CA ALA A 436 -7.45 12.11 13.63
C ALA A 436 -7.39 12.75 15.04
N LEU A 437 -7.64 14.06 15.13
CA LEU A 437 -7.45 14.82 16.37
C LEU A 437 -8.24 14.31 17.57
N LYS A 438 -9.46 13.80 17.33
CA LYS A 438 -10.30 13.28 18.41
C LYS A 438 -9.67 12.06 19.08
N GLY A 439 -9.11 11.14 18.30
CA GLY A 439 -8.39 9.97 18.81
C GLY A 439 -7.08 10.35 19.51
N MET A 440 -6.33 11.29 18.95
CA MET A 440 -5.09 11.79 19.57
C MET A 440 -5.34 12.44 20.92
N ALA A 441 -6.36 13.29 21.00
CA ALA A 441 -6.75 13.97 22.23
C ALA A 441 -7.26 12.99 23.29
N GLU A 442 -8.03 11.99 22.87
CA GLU A 442 -8.55 10.94 23.77
C GLU A 442 -7.42 10.10 24.37
N GLU A 443 -6.42 9.70 23.56
CA GLU A 443 -5.22 9.04 24.09
C GLU A 443 -4.55 9.90 25.16
N ILE A 444 -4.30 11.18 24.87
CA ILE A 444 -3.62 12.08 25.81
C ILE A 444 -4.46 12.24 27.09
N ARG A 445 -5.78 12.32 26.94
CA ARG A 445 -6.73 12.41 28.06
C ARG A 445 -6.58 11.21 29.00
N ILE A 446 -6.58 10.00 28.45
CA ILE A 446 -6.43 8.74 29.19
C ILE A 446 -5.03 8.64 29.80
N MET A 447 -3.98 8.80 28.99
CA MET A 447 -2.58 8.64 29.39
C MET A 447 -2.16 9.59 30.50
N LYS A 448 -2.61 10.86 30.46
CA LYS A 448 -2.19 11.90 31.40
C LYS A 448 -3.21 12.23 32.49
N GLY A 449 -4.40 11.64 32.43
CA GLY A 449 -5.49 11.83 33.41
C GLY A 449 -6.11 13.22 33.35
N PHE A 450 -6.49 13.68 32.16
CA PHE A 450 -7.23 14.94 31.99
C PHE A 450 -8.75 14.73 32.03
N ASN A 451 -9.48 15.76 32.47
CA ASN A 451 -10.94 15.74 32.59
C ASN A 451 -11.69 16.47 31.47
N PHE A 452 -10.99 17.03 30.47
CA PHE A 452 -11.63 17.78 29.39
C PHE A 452 -12.56 16.88 28.56
N LYS A 453 -13.55 17.50 27.91
CA LYS A 453 -14.51 16.81 27.05
C LYS A 453 -14.20 17.05 25.57
N LEU A 454 -14.52 16.06 24.74
CA LEU A 454 -14.42 16.14 23.28
C LEU A 454 -15.83 16.19 22.68
N SER A 455 -16.12 17.24 21.91
CA SER A 455 -17.36 17.37 21.15
C SER A 455 -17.40 16.43 19.95
N ASN A 456 -18.57 16.31 19.30
CA ASN A 456 -18.68 15.56 18.04
C ASN A 456 -17.81 16.19 16.93
N ASN A 457 -17.84 17.52 16.81
CA ASN A 457 -16.92 18.28 15.99
C ASN A 457 -15.92 19.04 16.87
N VAL A 458 -14.66 18.60 16.84
CA VAL A 458 -13.57 19.18 17.65
C VAL A 458 -12.79 20.27 16.92
N ILE A 459 -13.14 20.59 15.67
CA ILE A 459 -12.39 21.55 14.83
C ILE A 459 -13.07 22.91 14.86
N ILE A 460 -12.29 23.96 15.09
CA ILE A 460 -12.73 25.34 14.96
C ILE A 460 -12.95 25.69 13.49
N SER A 461 -14.11 26.25 13.18
CA SER A 461 -14.45 26.78 11.86
C SER A 461 -15.38 27.98 12.01
N GLU A 462 -15.70 28.66 10.90
CA GLU A 462 -16.65 29.78 10.92
C GLU A 462 -18.00 29.40 11.54
N ALA A 463 -18.46 28.17 11.29
CA ALA A 463 -19.72 27.60 11.79
C ALA A 463 -19.60 26.86 13.13
N ASN A 464 -18.38 26.52 13.57
CA ASN A 464 -18.13 25.80 14.83
C ASN A 464 -17.11 26.57 15.67
N ARG A 465 -17.58 27.55 16.44
CA ARG A 465 -16.75 28.42 17.27
C ARG A 465 -16.71 27.93 18.71
N CYS A 466 -15.64 28.28 19.41
CA CYS A 466 -15.52 28.11 20.85
C CYS A 466 -16.31 29.24 21.54
N ILE A 467 -17.57 28.95 21.91
CA ILE A 467 -18.51 29.94 22.48
C ILE A 467 -18.77 29.70 23.99
N ASP A 468 -18.80 28.42 24.43
CA ASP A 468 -19.09 28.03 25.83
C ASP A 468 -17.97 27.15 26.41
N ASP A 469 -17.49 27.48 27.62
CA ASP A 469 -16.47 26.76 28.43
C ASP A 469 -15.59 25.82 27.59
N CYS A 470 -14.74 26.43 26.75
CA CYS A 470 -13.93 25.74 25.77
C CYS A 470 -12.52 26.32 25.72
N MET A 471 -11.55 25.45 25.45
CA MET A 471 -10.16 25.82 25.23
C MET A 471 -9.72 25.33 23.86
N VAL A 472 -8.89 26.12 23.20
CA VAL A 472 -8.43 25.86 21.82
C VAL A 472 -6.94 25.59 21.80
N ILE A 473 -6.56 24.50 21.14
CA ILE A 473 -5.17 24.18 20.82
C ILE A 473 -4.95 24.36 19.33
N LYS A 474 -4.04 25.27 18.97
CA LYS A 474 -3.56 25.40 17.60
C LYS A 474 -2.49 24.33 17.36
N THR A 475 -2.77 23.39 16.45
CA THR A 475 -1.93 22.20 16.29
C THR A 475 -0.55 22.54 15.72
N SER A 476 -0.45 23.60 14.91
CA SER A 476 0.84 24.07 14.39
C SER A 476 1.75 24.69 15.42
N ASP A 477 1.21 25.41 16.41
CA ASP A 477 2.01 25.95 17.51
C ASP A 477 2.64 24.81 18.32
N ALA A 478 1.85 23.75 18.58
CA ALA A 478 2.34 22.55 19.26
C ALA A 478 3.53 21.93 18.50
N MET A 479 3.38 21.76 17.18
CA MET A 479 4.44 21.20 16.34
C MET A 479 5.67 22.11 16.28
N ARG A 480 5.51 23.40 15.93
CA ARG A 480 6.62 24.36 15.78
C ARG A 480 7.46 24.50 17.06
N ARG A 481 6.83 24.52 18.23
CA ARG A 481 7.55 24.57 19.53
C ARG A 481 8.37 23.32 19.84
N SER A 482 8.02 22.20 19.25
CA SER A 482 8.64 20.89 19.53
C SER A 482 9.74 20.51 18.53
N THR A 483 10.05 21.38 17.57
CA THR A 483 11.07 21.12 16.53
C THR A 483 11.99 22.32 16.33
N ILE A 484 13.19 22.06 15.81
CA ILE A 484 14.16 23.09 15.37
C ILE A 484 14.04 23.39 13.86
N ASN A 485 13.13 22.72 13.16
CA ASN A 485 12.90 22.94 11.73
C ASN A 485 12.14 24.24 11.44
N TYR A 486 11.70 24.97 12.47
CA TYR A 486 10.88 26.18 12.40
C TYR A 486 11.41 27.28 13.31
#